data_AF-A0A0S7YI05-F1
#
_entry.id   AF-A0A0S7YI05-F1
#
_cell.length_a   1.000
_cell.length_b   1.000
_cell.length_c   1.000
_cell.angle_alpha   90.00
_cell.angle_beta   90.00
_cell.angle_gamma   90.00
#
_symmetry.space_group_name_H-M   'P 1'
#
loop_
_entity.id
_entity.type
_entity.pdbx_description
1 polymer ?
#
loop_
_entity_poly.entity_id
_entity_poly.type
_entity_poly.pdbx_seq_one_letter_code
_entity_poly.pdbx_strand_id
1 'polypeptide(L)'
;MPRVLACAVLASAAAFAPSAAPLPAAEPAPGPDITFVEDEEEDAGDRPASPFAADERAGHRQDAVPGCIELSDGTKRAGKIYTTRAKRLKIYNLKRSIYEFVPVPACKRIEAVVEWERMDKEWRFKEAGNPEKVYTGRAYPLRMLAWRLTLQNDHEIVGHILGQPLYAEHDGKAERFILHKRDKGPMDGKLEDLVYIRRVVFGPEVYNEALKELQAQGAGPPGQSSK
;
A
#
# COMPACT_ATOMS: atom_id res chain seq x y z
N MET A 1 29.05 1.77 -61.84
CA MET A 1 30.39 1.15 -61.88
C MET A 1 30.61 0.38 -60.59
N PRO A 2 30.65 -0.96 -60.61
CA PRO A 2 30.83 -1.78 -59.42
C PRO A 2 32.32 -2.04 -59.17
N ARG A 3 32.74 -2.03 -57.91
CA ARG A 3 34.02 -2.62 -57.51
C ARG A 3 33.76 -3.70 -56.47
N VAL A 4 33.78 -4.92 -56.98
CA VAL A 4 33.94 -6.17 -56.25
C VAL A 4 35.39 -6.22 -55.75
N LEU A 5 35.60 -6.53 -54.48
CA LEU A 5 36.86 -7.12 -54.04
C LEU A 5 36.55 -8.30 -53.12
N ALA A 6 36.75 -9.49 -53.67
CA ALA A 6 36.87 -10.73 -52.93
C ALA A 6 38.32 -10.88 -52.46
N CYS A 7 38.54 -11.35 -51.24
CA CYS A 7 39.78 -12.04 -50.90
C CYS A 7 39.56 -13.08 -49.81
N ALA A 8 40.15 -14.24 -50.08
CA ALA A 8 39.93 -15.55 -49.48
C ALA A 8 40.38 -15.71 -48.03
N VAL A 9 39.55 -16.49 -47.32
CA VAL A 9 39.84 -17.62 -46.41
C VAL A 9 41.31 -17.88 -46.04
N LEU A 10 41.57 -17.98 -44.73
CA LEU A 10 42.46 -18.98 -44.16
C LEU A 10 41.84 -19.55 -42.88
N ALA A 11 41.72 -20.87 -42.86
CA ALA A 11 41.22 -21.68 -41.77
C ALA A 11 42.26 -21.79 -40.65
N SER A 12 41.80 -21.85 -39.39
CA SER A 12 42.55 -22.51 -38.33
C SER A 12 41.59 -23.13 -37.33
N ALA A 13 41.62 -24.46 -37.29
CA ALA A 13 40.96 -25.29 -36.31
C ALA A 13 41.73 -25.26 -34.98
N ALA A 14 41.00 -25.13 -33.87
CA ALA A 14 41.43 -25.62 -32.58
C ALA A 14 40.17 -25.94 -31.76
N ALA A 15 39.83 -27.23 -31.72
CA ALA A 15 38.87 -27.77 -30.79
C ALA A 15 39.51 -27.75 -29.39
N PHE A 16 38.88 -27.04 -28.45
CA PHE A 16 39.22 -27.13 -27.03
C PHE A 16 37.94 -27.50 -26.28
N ALA A 17 37.77 -28.80 -26.03
CA ALA A 17 36.77 -29.32 -25.12
C ALA A 17 37.39 -29.44 -23.71
N PRO A 18 36.90 -28.73 -22.69
CA PRO A 18 37.24 -29.06 -21.32
C PRO A 18 36.38 -30.25 -20.87
N SER A 19 37.02 -31.42 -20.80
CA SER A 19 36.52 -32.59 -20.07
C SER A 19 36.55 -32.28 -18.58
N ALA A 20 35.43 -31.81 -18.03
CA ALA A 20 35.25 -31.66 -16.60
C ALA A 20 35.09 -33.04 -15.96
N ALA A 21 36.11 -33.49 -15.24
CA ALA A 21 36.01 -34.65 -14.36
C ALA A 21 34.96 -34.37 -13.26
N PRO A 22 34.09 -35.32 -12.91
CA PRO A 22 33.22 -35.19 -11.74
C PRO A 22 34.09 -35.22 -10.48
N LEU A 23 34.01 -34.15 -9.69
CA LEU A 23 34.59 -34.10 -8.35
C LEU A 23 33.96 -35.20 -7.48
N PRO A 24 34.75 -35.92 -6.66
CA PRO A 24 34.19 -36.84 -5.67
C PRO A 24 33.31 -36.07 -4.69
N ALA A 25 32.10 -36.56 -4.45
CA ALA A 25 31.21 -36.05 -3.43
C ALA A 25 31.89 -36.17 -2.06
N ALA A 26 32.25 -35.03 -1.47
CA ALA A 26 32.67 -34.96 -0.09
C ALA A 26 31.47 -35.31 0.79
N GLU A 27 31.62 -36.37 1.61
CA GLU A 27 30.68 -36.67 2.69
C GLU A 27 30.52 -35.44 3.59
N PRO A 28 29.28 -35.09 3.99
CA PRO A 28 29.06 -34.06 4.99
C PRO A 28 29.65 -34.53 6.32
N ALA A 29 30.57 -33.74 6.88
CA ALA A 29 31.07 -33.94 8.22
C ALA A 29 29.88 -34.01 9.20
N PRO A 30 29.92 -34.90 10.22
CA PRO A 30 28.88 -34.93 11.24
C PRO A 30 28.82 -33.58 11.93
N GLY A 31 27.68 -32.91 11.82
CA GLY A 31 27.40 -31.70 12.58
C GLY A 31 27.50 -32.00 14.08
N PRO A 32 27.84 -31.01 14.92
CA PRO A 32 27.87 -31.21 16.36
C PRO A 32 26.48 -31.67 16.83
N ASP A 33 26.48 -32.72 17.65
CA ASP A 33 25.30 -33.27 18.31
C ASP A 33 24.76 -32.21 19.27
N ILE A 34 23.76 -31.45 18.82
CA ILE A 34 23.08 -30.45 19.65
C ILE A 34 22.01 -31.22 20.40
N THR A 35 22.35 -31.70 21.60
CA THR A 35 21.38 -32.18 22.55
C THR A 35 20.51 -31.00 22.99
N PHE A 36 19.28 -30.97 22.51
CA PHE A 36 18.25 -30.10 23.05
C PHE A 36 17.98 -30.57 24.48
N VAL A 37 18.53 -29.84 25.44
CA VAL A 37 18.07 -29.90 26.82
C VAL A 37 16.64 -29.36 26.79
N GLU A 38 15.66 -30.25 26.95
CA GLU A 38 14.30 -29.86 27.29
C GLU A 38 14.37 -29.26 28.69
N ASP A 39 14.45 -27.93 28.77
CA ASP A 39 14.33 -27.22 30.04
C ASP A 39 12.98 -27.55 30.64
N GLU A 40 13.04 -28.20 31.80
CA GLU A 40 11.92 -28.58 32.66
C GLU A 40 11.08 -27.34 33.02
N GLU A 41 9.77 -27.55 33.15
CA GLU A 41 8.79 -26.55 33.57
C GLU A 41 9.14 -25.96 34.94
N GLU A 42 9.83 -24.82 34.96
CA GLU A 42 9.93 -23.97 36.15
C GLU A 42 9.07 -22.71 36.01
N ASP A 43 8.08 -22.68 36.90
CA ASP A 43 7.49 -21.54 37.60
C ASP A 43 6.78 -20.44 36.78
N ALA A 44 5.45 -20.49 36.82
CA ALA A 44 4.54 -19.45 36.37
C ALA A 44 4.47 -18.30 37.40
N GLY A 45 5.57 -17.58 37.58
CA GLY A 45 5.65 -16.39 38.43
C GLY A 45 6.56 -15.34 37.82
N ASP A 46 5.97 -14.26 37.30
CA ASP A 46 6.65 -13.01 36.94
C ASP A 46 7.47 -13.01 35.62
N ARG A 47 6.81 -13.29 34.49
CA ARG A 47 7.34 -12.82 33.18
C ARG A 47 7.18 -11.30 33.11
N PRO A 48 8.27 -10.51 32.97
CA PRO A 48 8.15 -9.07 32.82
C PRO A 48 7.35 -8.76 31.56
N ALA A 49 6.39 -7.82 31.68
CA ALA A 49 5.53 -7.42 30.57
C ALA A 49 6.37 -7.07 29.34
N SER A 50 6.24 -7.89 28.29
CA SER A 50 6.99 -7.68 27.05
C SER A 50 6.65 -6.30 26.47
N PRO A 51 7.63 -5.45 26.13
CA PRO A 51 7.39 -4.17 25.46
C PRO A 51 6.82 -4.32 24.03
N PHE A 52 6.72 -5.57 23.55
CA PHE A 52 6.14 -5.95 22.26
C PHE A 52 4.91 -6.86 22.39
N ALA A 53 4.44 -7.12 23.62
CA ALA A 53 3.12 -7.73 23.79
C ALA A 53 2.12 -6.80 23.08
N ALA A 54 1.34 -7.37 22.16
CA ALA A 54 0.24 -6.66 21.53
C ALA A 54 -0.65 -6.16 22.67
N ASP A 55 -0.51 -4.86 22.98
CA ASP A 55 -1.20 -4.17 24.05
C ASP A 55 -2.65 -4.67 24.08
N GLU A 56 -3.05 -5.43 25.12
CA GLU A 56 -4.46 -5.77 25.37
C GLU A 56 -5.34 -4.50 25.53
N ARG A 57 -4.69 -3.32 25.52
CA ARG A 57 -5.24 -1.98 25.36
C ARG A 57 -5.71 -1.66 23.92
N ALA A 58 -5.72 -2.63 23.01
CA ALA A 58 -6.32 -2.52 21.69
C ALA A 58 -7.82 -2.12 21.72
N GLY A 59 -8.50 -2.27 22.87
CA GLY A 59 -9.95 -2.04 22.97
C GLY A 59 -10.41 -0.58 22.95
N HIS A 60 -9.56 0.42 23.22
CA HIS A 60 -10.02 1.82 23.23
C HIS A 60 -8.94 2.85 22.90
N ARG A 61 -8.77 3.14 21.59
CA ARG A 61 -8.02 4.32 21.16
C ARG A 61 -8.80 5.59 21.42
N GLN A 62 -8.26 6.44 22.29
CA GLN A 62 -8.82 7.76 22.59
C GLN A 62 -8.75 8.72 21.39
N ASP A 63 -7.84 8.47 20.44
CA ASP A 63 -7.68 9.27 19.22
C ASP A 63 -8.56 8.78 18.05
N ALA A 64 -9.35 7.72 18.26
CA ALA A 64 -10.24 7.18 17.24
C ALA A 64 -11.57 7.94 17.21
N VAL A 65 -11.95 8.40 16.02
CA VAL A 65 -13.10 9.27 15.81
C VAL A 65 -14.15 8.49 15.01
N PRO A 66 -15.41 8.41 15.45
CA PRO A 66 -16.45 7.76 14.66
C PRO A 66 -16.63 8.49 13.32
N GLY A 67 -16.75 7.74 12.23
CA GLY A 67 -16.95 8.31 10.91
C GLY A 67 -17.26 7.28 9.82
N CYS A 68 -17.30 7.76 8.59
CA CYS A 68 -17.52 6.95 7.40
C CYS A 68 -16.50 7.30 6.31
N ILE A 69 -15.91 6.27 5.71
CA ILE A 69 -15.04 6.36 4.53
C ILE A 69 -15.87 5.93 3.31
N GLU A 70 -15.95 6.80 2.32
CA GLU A 70 -16.52 6.54 1.01
C GLU A 70 -15.38 6.37 0.00
N LEU A 71 -15.39 5.24 -0.68
CA LEU A 71 -14.46 4.91 -1.75
C LEU A 71 -15.02 5.36 -3.10
N SER A 72 -14.17 5.44 -4.11
CA SER A 72 -14.52 5.89 -5.45
C SER A 72 -15.47 4.95 -6.21
N ASP A 73 -15.53 3.68 -5.82
CA ASP A 73 -16.48 2.68 -6.31
C ASP A 73 -17.89 2.82 -5.70
N GLY A 74 -18.09 3.78 -4.78
CA GLY A 74 -19.32 4.00 -4.04
C GLY A 74 -19.44 3.17 -2.77
N THR A 75 -18.47 2.32 -2.48
CA THR A 75 -18.43 1.50 -1.27
C THR A 75 -18.24 2.39 -0.04
N LYS A 76 -19.10 2.21 0.96
CA LYS A 76 -19.00 2.90 2.26
C LYS A 76 -18.44 1.95 3.33
N ARG A 77 -17.63 2.52 4.22
CA ARG A 77 -17.02 1.83 5.37
C ARG A 77 -17.23 2.67 6.62
N ALA A 78 -18.17 2.23 7.46
CA ALA A 78 -18.38 2.82 8.78
C ALA A 78 -17.32 2.29 9.73
N GLY A 79 -16.76 3.16 10.58
CA GLY A 79 -15.80 2.72 11.59
C GLY A 79 -15.33 3.84 12.50
N LYS A 80 -14.58 3.47 13.53
CA LYS A 80 -13.75 4.40 14.27
C LYS A 80 -12.49 4.65 13.45
N ILE A 81 -12.30 5.88 12.99
CA ILE A 81 -11.24 6.27 12.09
C ILE A 81 -10.07 6.85 12.89
N TYR A 82 -8.86 6.35 12.62
CA TYR A 82 -7.64 6.83 13.24
C TYR A 82 -6.42 6.68 12.30
N THR A 83 -5.28 7.23 12.69
CA THR A 83 -4.01 7.06 11.96
C THR A 83 -2.98 6.32 12.84
N THR A 84 -1.70 6.27 12.49
CA THR A 84 -0.67 5.70 13.37
C THR A 84 -0.61 6.45 14.72
N ARG A 85 -0.35 5.73 15.83
CA ARG A 85 -0.32 6.30 17.18
C ARG A 85 0.62 7.51 17.26
N ALA A 86 0.15 8.58 17.90
CA ALA A 86 0.84 9.85 18.05
C ALA A 86 1.22 10.59 16.75
N LYS A 87 0.84 10.08 15.56
CA LYS A 87 1.08 10.76 14.29
C LYS A 87 -0.11 11.65 13.93
N ARG A 88 0.19 12.84 13.41
CA ARG A 88 -0.78 13.76 12.83
C ARG A 88 -0.80 13.60 11.31
N LEU A 89 -1.91 13.99 10.69
CA LEU A 89 -1.99 14.11 9.24
C LEU A 89 -1.04 15.22 8.79
N LYS A 90 -0.06 14.86 7.98
CA LYS A 90 0.94 15.75 7.41
C LYS A 90 0.50 16.11 6.00
N ILE A 91 0.03 17.34 5.84
CA ILE A 91 -0.44 17.88 4.57
C ILE A 91 0.49 19.00 4.10
N TYR A 92 0.91 18.94 2.85
CA TYR A 92 1.62 20.04 2.22
C TYR A 92 0.61 21.04 1.65
N ASN A 93 0.42 22.18 2.34
CA ASN A 93 -0.54 23.22 1.93
C ASN A 93 -0.05 23.89 0.65
N LEU A 94 -0.81 23.76 -0.45
CA LEU A 94 -0.41 24.28 -1.77
C LEU A 94 -0.38 25.81 -1.81
N LYS A 95 -1.30 26.47 -1.09
CA LYS A 95 -1.39 27.94 -1.07
C LYS A 95 -0.23 28.57 -0.31
N ARG A 96 0.17 27.96 0.81
CA ARG A 96 1.22 28.49 1.70
C ARG A 96 2.59 27.88 1.45
N SER A 97 2.66 26.78 0.70
CA SER A 97 3.89 26.01 0.46
C SER A 97 4.61 25.59 1.74
N ILE A 98 3.83 25.24 2.79
CA ILE A 98 4.35 24.73 4.06
C ILE A 98 3.66 23.41 4.43
N TYR A 99 4.33 22.60 5.24
CA TYR A 99 3.72 21.42 5.84
C TYR A 99 2.92 21.81 7.08
N GLU A 100 1.67 21.38 7.13
CA GLU A 100 0.79 21.51 8.28
C GLU A 100 0.49 20.13 8.88
N PHE A 101 0.37 20.07 10.21
CA PHE A 101 0.16 18.84 10.96
C PHE A 101 -1.20 18.89 11.66
N VAL A 102 -2.18 18.20 11.10
CA VAL A 102 -3.57 18.21 11.56
C VAL A 102 -3.87 16.93 12.35
N PRO A 103 -4.31 17.02 13.61
CA PRO A 103 -4.77 15.84 14.34
C PRO A 103 -6.12 15.35 13.77
N VAL A 104 -6.31 14.04 13.65
CA VAL A 104 -7.54 13.44 13.09
C VAL A 104 -8.82 13.93 13.78
N PRO A 105 -8.89 14.08 15.12
CA PRO A 105 -10.07 14.64 15.80
C PRO A 105 -10.42 16.08 15.43
N ALA A 106 -9.49 16.87 14.90
CA ALA A 106 -9.77 18.22 14.43
C ALA A 106 -10.32 18.25 12.99
N CYS A 107 -10.32 17.13 12.28
CA CYS A 107 -10.91 17.02 10.96
C CYS A 107 -12.41 16.80 11.07
N LYS A 108 -13.17 17.55 10.27
CA LYS A 108 -14.61 17.32 10.03
C LYS A 108 -14.81 16.51 8.76
N ARG A 109 -13.99 16.79 7.74
CA ARG A 109 -14.06 16.13 6.43
C ARG A 109 -12.70 16.05 5.75
N ILE A 110 -12.45 14.96 5.03
CA ILE A 110 -11.34 14.82 4.09
C ILE A 110 -11.92 14.44 2.73
N GLU A 111 -11.60 15.19 1.68
CA GLU A 111 -12.06 14.93 0.31
C GLU A 111 -10.86 14.78 -0.61
N ALA A 112 -10.89 13.77 -1.48
CA ALA A 112 -9.92 13.62 -2.54
C ALA A 112 -10.29 14.53 -3.72
N VAL A 113 -9.33 15.30 -4.20
CA VAL A 113 -9.41 16.14 -5.39
C VAL A 113 -8.49 15.52 -6.43
N VAL A 114 -9.06 14.97 -7.48
CA VAL A 114 -8.28 14.41 -8.60
C VAL A 114 -7.67 15.57 -9.38
N GLU A 115 -6.34 15.67 -9.38
CA GLU A 115 -5.64 16.70 -10.16
C GLU A 115 -5.54 16.28 -11.63
N TRP A 116 -5.16 15.03 -11.88
CA TRP A 116 -5.11 14.43 -13.20
C TRP A 116 -5.04 12.91 -13.13
N GLU A 117 -5.47 12.28 -14.21
CA GLU A 117 -5.46 10.84 -14.45
C GLU A 117 -4.94 10.59 -15.86
N ARG A 118 -4.04 9.62 -16.02
CA ARG A 118 -3.50 9.23 -17.34
C ARG A 118 -2.94 7.82 -17.33
N MET A 119 -2.86 7.23 -18.52
CA MET A 119 -2.05 6.04 -18.76
C MET A 119 -0.60 6.47 -19.01
N ASP A 120 0.34 6.02 -18.17
CA ASP A 120 1.76 6.31 -18.33
C ASP A 120 2.47 5.10 -18.94
N LYS A 121 3.38 5.34 -19.89
CA LYS A 121 4.08 4.27 -20.60
C LYS A 121 5.24 3.76 -19.76
N GLU A 122 5.37 2.45 -19.65
CA GLU A 122 6.53 1.85 -19.02
C GLU A 122 7.77 2.05 -19.90
N TRP A 123 8.86 2.46 -19.26
CA TRP A 123 10.15 2.63 -19.90
C TRP A 123 11.25 2.11 -18.98
N ARG A 124 12.35 1.71 -19.60
CA ARG A 124 13.62 1.37 -18.93
C ARG A 124 14.74 2.15 -19.59
N PHE A 125 15.84 2.37 -18.87
CA PHE A 125 17.06 2.81 -19.53
C PHE A 125 17.54 1.70 -20.47
N LYS A 126 18.08 2.09 -21.62
CA LYS A 126 18.64 1.16 -22.59
C LYS A 126 19.76 0.32 -21.97
N GLU A 127 20.69 1.01 -21.31
CA GLU A 127 21.87 0.49 -20.62
C GLU A 127 22.12 1.34 -19.36
N ALA A 128 22.80 0.78 -18.35
CA ALA A 128 23.15 1.52 -17.14
C ALA A 128 24.06 2.72 -17.47
N GLY A 129 23.64 3.93 -17.08
CA GLY A 129 24.37 5.16 -17.39
C GLY A 129 24.04 5.80 -18.74
N ASN A 130 23.23 5.15 -19.59
CA ASN A 130 22.71 5.75 -20.81
C ASN A 130 21.34 6.42 -20.53
N PRO A 131 21.17 7.74 -20.78
CA PRO A 131 19.91 8.43 -20.54
C PRO A 131 18.79 8.09 -21.54
N GLU A 132 19.08 7.30 -22.59
CA GLU A 132 18.11 6.86 -23.59
C GLU A 132 17.03 5.95 -22.96
N LYS A 133 15.77 6.38 -23.06
CA LYS A 133 14.61 5.64 -22.57
C LYS A 133 14.06 4.74 -23.66
N VAL A 134 13.96 3.44 -23.35
CA VAL A 134 13.33 2.44 -24.22
C VAL A 134 11.98 2.07 -23.63
N TYR A 135 10.90 2.31 -24.39
CA TYR A 135 9.54 1.96 -24.01
C TYR A 135 9.29 0.47 -24.23
N THR A 136 8.64 -0.18 -23.26
CA THR A 136 8.38 -1.63 -23.31
C THR A 136 7.10 -1.99 -24.06
N GLY A 137 6.30 -0.99 -24.44
CA GLY A 137 4.98 -1.16 -25.05
C GLY A 137 3.83 -1.30 -24.05
N ARG A 138 4.13 -1.54 -22.77
CA ARG A 138 3.13 -1.62 -21.69
C ARG A 138 2.82 -0.23 -21.12
N ALA A 139 1.63 -0.11 -20.55
CA ALA A 139 1.19 1.11 -19.87
C ALA A 139 0.58 0.76 -18.51
N TYR A 140 0.57 1.73 -17.60
CA TYR A 140 -0.08 1.59 -16.31
C TYR A 140 -0.92 2.83 -16.00
N PRO A 141 -2.05 2.65 -15.28
CA PRO A 141 -2.88 3.76 -14.87
C PRO A 141 -2.15 4.53 -13.75
N LEU A 142 -2.18 5.84 -13.86
CA LEU A 142 -1.54 6.73 -12.92
C LEU A 142 -2.45 7.90 -12.62
N ARG A 143 -2.60 8.19 -11.32
CA ARG A 143 -3.40 9.29 -10.81
C ARG A 143 -2.59 10.13 -9.84
N MET A 144 -2.89 11.42 -9.84
CA MET A 144 -2.44 12.34 -8.81
C MET A 144 -3.62 12.95 -8.07
N LEU A 145 -3.54 12.87 -6.75
CA LEU A 145 -4.57 13.32 -5.81
C LEU A 145 -4.02 14.46 -4.97
N ALA A 146 -4.81 15.52 -4.88
CA ALA A 146 -4.79 16.46 -3.79
C ALA A 146 -5.87 16.10 -2.77
N TRP A 147 -5.73 16.64 -1.57
CA TRP A 147 -6.61 16.40 -0.44
C TRP A 147 -7.11 17.74 0.06
N ARG A 148 -8.43 17.84 0.23
CA ARG A 148 -9.11 18.97 0.88
C ARG A 148 -9.54 18.53 2.26
N LEU A 149 -8.98 19.17 3.28
CA LEU A 149 -9.30 18.93 4.68
C LEU A 149 -10.17 20.08 5.16
N THR A 150 -11.40 19.77 5.56
CA THR A 150 -12.25 20.70 6.29
C THR A 150 -12.11 20.40 7.78
N LEU A 151 -11.67 21.38 8.55
CA LEU A 151 -11.50 21.27 9.99
C LEU A 151 -12.85 21.52 10.73
N GLN A 152 -12.89 21.23 12.02
CA GLN A 152 -14.08 21.47 12.87
C GLN A 152 -14.48 22.96 12.95
N ASN A 153 -13.53 23.89 12.75
CA ASN A 153 -13.78 25.32 12.67
C ASN A 153 -14.11 25.81 11.24
N ASP A 154 -14.48 24.89 10.35
CA ASP A 154 -14.78 25.14 8.92
C ASP A 154 -13.61 25.73 8.12
N HIS A 155 -12.39 25.77 8.67
CA HIS A 155 -11.20 26.13 7.92
C HIS A 155 -10.82 25.01 6.95
N GLU A 156 -10.51 25.40 5.71
CA GLU A 156 -10.14 24.47 4.64
C GLU A 156 -8.64 24.51 4.35
N ILE A 157 -8.03 23.32 4.29
CA ILE A 157 -6.64 23.13 3.88
C ILE A 157 -6.63 22.27 2.63
N VAL A 158 -6.13 22.80 1.52
CA VAL A 158 -5.96 22.05 0.27
C VAL A 158 -4.46 21.77 0.07
N GLY A 159 -4.12 20.50 -0.14
CA GLY A 159 -2.73 20.10 -0.15
C GLY A 159 -2.47 18.66 -0.59
N HIS A 160 -1.20 18.26 -0.55
CA HIS A 160 -0.80 16.88 -0.82
C HIS A 160 -0.48 16.12 0.47
N ILE A 161 -0.96 14.89 0.58
CA ILE A 161 -0.63 13.97 1.68
C ILE A 161 0.25 12.85 1.13
N LEU A 162 1.39 12.59 1.80
CA LEU A 162 2.39 11.64 1.33
C LEU A 162 2.16 10.24 1.93
N GLY A 163 1.20 9.50 1.38
CA GLY A 163 1.04 8.06 1.63
C GLY A 163 0.74 7.70 3.09
N GLN A 164 0.02 8.55 3.80
CA GLN A 164 -0.27 8.32 5.22
C GLN A 164 -1.43 7.32 5.37
N PRO A 165 -1.30 6.32 6.27
CA PRO A 165 -2.38 5.37 6.52
C PRO A 165 -3.49 5.99 7.37
N LEU A 166 -4.72 5.69 6.98
CA LEU A 166 -5.92 5.78 7.79
C LEU A 166 -6.42 4.36 8.06
N TYR A 167 -6.91 4.13 9.26
CA TYR A 167 -7.52 2.87 9.65
C TYR A 167 -8.98 3.16 9.96
N ALA A 168 -9.87 2.27 9.53
CA ALA A 168 -11.25 2.24 9.98
C ALA A 168 -11.48 0.93 10.74
N GLU A 169 -11.83 1.05 12.01
CA GLU A 169 -12.11 -0.10 12.87
C GLU A 169 -13.60 -0.28 13.06
N HIS A 170 -14.10 -1.48 12.74
CA HIS A 170 -15.47 -1.91 12.94
C HIS A 170 -15.47 -3.38 13.39
N ASP A 171 -16.26 -3.71 14.42
CA ASP A 171 -16.34 -5.05 15.00
C ASP A 171 -14.97 -5.69 15.34
N GLY A 172 -14.04 -4.87 15.86
CA GLY A 172 -12.68 -5.30 16.21
C GLY A 172 -11.76 -5.59 15.02
N LYS A 173 -12.21 -5.36 13.78
CA LYS A 173 -11.40 -5.48 12.56
C LYS A 173 -11.02 -4.09 12.07
N ALA A 174 -9.72 -3.85 11.96
CA ALA A 174 -9.18 -2.63 11.40
C ALA A 174 -8.83 -2.81 9.92
N GLU A 175 -9.53 -2.09 9.04
CA GLU A 175 -9.19 -2.00 7.62
C GLU A 175 -8.27 -0.81 7.39
N ARG A 176 -7.23 -0.99 6.57
CA ARG A 176 -6.23 0.04 6.28
C ARG A 176 -6.48 0.67 4.91
N PHE A 177 -6.55 1.98 4.90
CA PHE A 177 -6.59 2.82 3.71
C PHE A 177 -5.36 3.73 3.66
N ILE A 178 -4.91 4.10 2.47
CA ILE A 178 -3.73 4.95 2.30
C ILE A 178 -4.13 6.21 1.55
N LEU A 179 -3.77 7.37 2.10
CA LEU A 179 -3.93 8.67 1.47
C LEU A 179 -2.77 8.91 0.51
N HIS A 180 -2.92 8.44 -0.72
CA HIS A 180 -1.91 8.60 -1.77
C HIS A 180 -1.90 10.03 -2.32
N LYS A 181 -0.71 10.60 -2.54
CA LYS A 181 -0.52 11.74 -3.45
C LYS A 181 -0.49 11.25 -4.89
N ARG A 182 0.28 10.19 -5.12
CA ARG A 182 0.44 9.54 -6.41
C ARG A 182 0.04 8.09 -6.23
N ASP A 183 -0.91 7.67 -7.05
CA ASP A 183 -1.46 6.32 -7.03
C ASP A 183 -1.13 5.66 -8.37
N LYS A 184 -0.48 4.49 -8.29
CA LYS A 184 0.04 3.76 -9.44
C LYS A 184 -0.59 2.38 -9.43
N GLY A 185 -1.31 2.06 -10.49
CA GLY A 185 -1.92 0.75 -10.64
C GLY A 185 -0.99 -0.31 -11.23
N PRO A 186 -1.51 -1.54 -11.34
CA PRO A 186 -0.79 -2.62 -11.97
C PRO A 186 -0.53 -2.33 -13.46
N MET A 187 0.47 -3.03 -14.01
CA MET A 187 0.73 -2.97 -15.45
C MET A 187 -0.48 -3.52 -16.21
N ASP A 188 -0.80 -2.86 -17.33
CA ASP A 188 -1.94 -3.18 -18.21
C ASP A 188 -3.31 -3.11 -17.52
N GLY A 189 -3.39 -2.56 -16.31
CA GLY A 189 -4.64 -2.23 -15.61
C GLY A 189 -5.31 -0.98 -16.17
N LYS A 190 -6.55 -0.72 -15.75
CA LYS A 190 -7.31 0.46 -16.16
C LYS A 190 -7.39 1.51 -15.07
N LEU A 191 -7.79 2.73 -15.44
CA LEU A 191 -7.97 3.82 -14.48
C LEU A 191 -9.11 3.52 -13.50
N GLU A 192 -10.15 2.81 -13.94
CA GLU A 192 -11.30 2.46 -13.10
C GLU A 192 -10.94 1.45 -12.00
N ASP A 193 -9.92 0.63 -12.22
CA ASP A 193 -9.44 -0.36 -11.25
C ASP A 193 -8.76 0.30 -10.03
N LEU A 194 -8.38 1.58 -10.15
CA LEU A 194 -7.74 2.34 -9.09
C LEU A 194 -8.79 2.89 -8.11
N VAL A 195 -9.22 2.05 -7.17
CA VAL A 195 -10.10 2.46 -6.07
C VAL A 195 -9.34 3.31 -5.06
N TYR A 196 -9.88 4.48 -4.73
CA TYR A 196 -9.30 5.40 -3.74
C TYR A 196 -10.36 5.89 -2.76
N ILE A 197 -9.89 6.48 -1.66
CA ILE A 197 -10.78 7.20 -0.75
C ILE A 197 -11.25 8.47 -1.45
N ARG A 198 -12.54 8.53 -1.76
CA ARG A 198 -13.18 9.72 -2.33
C ARG A 198 -13.45 10.73 -1.23
N ARG A 199 -14.00 10.28 -0.11
CA ARG A 199 -14.42 11.13 1.00
C ARG A 199 -14.29 10.41 2.34
N VAL A 200 -13.90 11.14 3.37
CA VAL A 200 -14.02 10.74 4.76
C VAL A 200 -14.81 11.80 5.49
N VAL A 201 -15.86 11.39 6.19
CA VAL A 201 -16.66 12.28 7.03
C VAL A 201 -16.56 11.80 8.47
N PHE A 202 -16.21 12.70 9.37
CA PHE A 202 -16.12 12.43 10.80
C PHE A 202 -17.38 12.91 11.49
N GLY A 203 -17.88 12.12 12.44
CA GLY A 203 -19.04 12.45 13.24
C GLY A 203 -19.84 11.21 13.65
N PRO A 204 -20.42 11.21 14.87
CA PRO A 204 -21.22 10.09 15.36
C PRO A 204 -22.51 9.90 14.54
N GLU A 205 -23.10 10.98 14.04
CA GLU A 205 -24.32 10.95 13.22
C GLU A 205 -24.09 10.16 11.92
N VAL A 206 -23.04 10.54 11.17
CA VAL A 206 -22.68 9.89 9.90
C VAL A 206 -22.25 8.44 10.11
N TYR A 207 -21.57 8.15 11.21
CA TYR A 207 -21.24 6.78 11.59
C TYR A 207 -22.51 5.93 11.80
N ASN A 208 -23.48 6.44 12.55
CA ASN A 208 -24.74 5.73 12.82
C ASN A 208 -25.58 5.52 11.55
N GLU A 209 -25.61 6.50 10.65
CA GLU A 209 -26.29 6.37 9.35
C GLU A 209 -25.61 5.31 8.48
N ALA A 210 -24.28 5.35 8.38
CA ALA A 210 -23.53 4.36 7.61
C ALA A 210 -23.69 2.95 8.19
N LEU A 211 -23.76 2.80 9.51
CA LEU A 211 -24.07 1.52 10.15
C LEU A 211 -25.47 1.00 9.77
N LYS A 212 -26.49 1.87 9.76
CA LYS A 212 -27.84 1.48 9.33
C LYS A 212 -27.86 1.03 7.88
N GLU A 213 -27.15 1.72 6.99
CA GLU A 213 -27.03 1.32 5.58
C GLU A 213 -26.32 -0.03 5.43
N LEU A 214 -25.22 -0.26 6.17
CA LEU A 214 -24.50 -1.54 6.14
C LEU A 214 -25.37 -2.70 6.67
N GLN A 215 -26.15 -2.46 7.73
CA GLN A 215 -27.10 -3.43 8.25
C GLN A 215 -28.24 -3.71 7.26
N ALA A 216 -28.77 -2.68 6.59
CA ALA A 216 -29.80 -2.84 5.57
C ALA A 216 -29.29 -3.62 4.35
N GLN A 217 -28.02 -3.41 3.95
CA GLN A 217 -27.37 -4.16 2.87
C GLN A 217 -27.07 -5.61 3.28
N GLY A 218 -26.67 -5.85 4.54
CA GLY A 218 -26.46 -7.19 5.09
C GLY A 218 -27.76 -7.97 5.36
N ALA A 219 -28.87 -7.28 5.57
CA ALA A 219 -30.21 -7.85 5.75
C ALA A 219 -30.98 -8.06 4.44
N GLY A 220 -30.30 -8.02 3.29
CA GLY A 220 -30.89 -8.37 1.98
C GLY A 220 -31.55 -9.76 2.02
N PRO A 221 -32.70 -9.95 1.34
CA PRO A 221 -33.58 -11.08 1.58
C PRO A 221 -32.89 -12.43 1.33
N PRO A 222 -33.11 -13.44 2.20
CA PRO A 222 -32.58 -14.78 1.96
C PRO A 222 -33.30 -15.40 0.76
N GLY A 223 -32.55 -15.67 -0.31
CA GLY A 223 -32.94 -16.61 -1.36
C GLY A 223 -33.81 -16.05 -2.49
N GLN A 224 -33.17 -15.72 -3.60
CA GLN A 224 -33.66 -16.18 -4.91
C GLN A 224 -32.54 -16.99 -5.58
N SER A 225 -32.38 -18.23 -5.12
CA SER A 225 -31.80 -19.27 -5.96
C SER A 225 -32.84 -19.60 -7.04
N SER A 226 -32.69 -19.04 -8.24
CA SER A 226 -33.41 -19.54 -9.41
C SER A 226 -32.71 -20.79 -9.92
N LYS A 227 -33.55 -21.80 -10.15
CA LYS A 227 -33.29 -23.08 -10.83
C LYS A 227 -32.75 -22.88 -12.24
#